data_AF-A0A1Y1M3S0-F1
#
_entry.id   AF-A0A1Y1M3S0-F1
#
_cell.length_a   1.000
_cell.length_b   1.000
_cell.length_c   1.000
_cell.angle_alpha   90.00
_cell.angle_beta   90.00
_cell.angle_gamma   90.00
#
_symmetry.space_group_name_H-M   'P 1'
#
loop_
_entity.id
_entity.type
_entity.pdbx_description
1 polymer ?
#
loop_
_entity_poly.entity_id
_entity_poly.type
_entity_poly.pdbx_seq_one_letter_code
_entity_poly.pdbx_strand_id
1 'polypeptide(L)'
;MDSRMLPTRFTDMNIGDMLIVRNPGNVIPNSQHFQDELTTNEPTALELGCIVNNIRHVIVCGHSDCKAVNELYKLQDREFGSPENRKLFPVRSYLCTHALPSLEKFQQFQLTDYQKPLLFQAETPMKHFVAHIDPDNKFAFEDKLSQIHTLQQVQNIASYGFLKKRLETDQIHIHAMWFDIYTGEIYYFSRQAKRFVVIDENNF
;
A
#
# COMPACT_ATOMS: atom_id res chain seq x y z
N MET A 1 12.28 -5.16 -5.61
CA MET A 1 11.00 -5.86 -5.82
C MET A 1 11.14 -7.24 -5.21
N ASP A 2 10.14 -7.71 -4.46
CA ASP A 2 10.23 -9.03 -3.82
C ASP A 2 9.92 -10.14 -4.83
N SER A 3 10.86 -11.06 -5.06
CA SER A 3 10.72 -12.15 -6.03
C SER A 3 9.77 -13.25 -5.59
N ARG A 4 9.40 -13.31 -4.30
CA ARG A 4 8.46 -14.29 -3.75
C ARG A 4 7.02 -13.96 -4.11
N MET A 5 6.75 -12.70 -4.47
CA MET A 5 5.43 -12.24 -4.85
C MET A 5 5.17 -12.48 -6.34
N LEU A 6 4.13 -13.25 -6.66
CA LEU A 6 3.66 -13.48 -8.02
C LEU A 6 2.12 -13.44 -8.06
N PRO A 7 1.51 -12.23 -8.21
CA PRO A 7 0.06 -12.04 -8.16
C PRO A 7 -0.75 -12.99 -9.02
N THR A 8 -0.35 -13.16 -10.28
CA THR A 8 -1.05 -14.02 -11.24
C THR A 8 -1.20 -15.46 -10.76
N ARG A 9 -0.24 -15.99 -10.00
CA ARG A 9 -0.27 -17.37 -9.53
C ARG A 9 -1.29 -17.59 -8.42
N PHE A 10 -1.44 -16.64 -7.50
CA PHE A 10 -2.34 -16.79 -6.36
C PHE A 10 -3.74 -16.24 -6.62
N THR A 11 -3.93 -15.45 -7.67
CA THR A 11 -5.26 -15.05 -8.16
C THR A 11 -5.75 -15.91 -9.33
N ASP A 12 -4.98 -16.92 -9.75
CA ASP A 12 -5.28 -17.80 -10.90
C ASP A 12 -5.62 -17.02 -12.18
N MET A 13 -4.79 -16.03 -12.52
CA MET A 13 -5.02 -15.11 -13.65
C MET A 13 -4.14 -15.48 -14.84
N ASN A 14 -4.69 -15.31 -16.05
CA ASN A 14 -4.00 -15.58 -17.31
C ASN A 14 -3.27 -14.33 -17.84
N ILE A 15 -2.47 -14.55 -18.89
CA ILE A 15 -1.81 -13.47 -19.63
C ILE A 15 -2.91 -12.55 -20.21
N GLY A 16 -2.81 -11.26 -19.91
CA GLY A 16 -3.77 -10.25 -20.37
C GLY A 16 -4.83 -9.87 -19.33
N ASP A 17 -5.04 -10.69 -18.29
CA ASP A 17 -6.06 -10.41 -17.26
C ASP A 17 -5.65 -9.28 -16.30
N MET A 18 -4.34 -9.04 -16.15
CA MET A 18 -3.80 -8.07 -15.21
C MET A 18 -2.74 -7.17 -15.85
N LEU A 19 -2.88 -5.87 -15.62
CA LEU A 19 -1.77 -4.90 -15.75
C LEU A 19 -1.02 -4.85 -14.42
N ILE A 20 0.25 -5.26 -14.42
CA ILE A 20 1.04 -5.42 -13.18
C ILE A 20 2.17 -4.38 -13.12
N VAL A 21 2.19 -3.62 -12.03
CA VAL A 21 3.28 -2.70 -11.68
C VAL A 21 4.01 -3.27 -10.46
N ARG A 22 5.34 -3.29 -10.51
CA ARG A 22 6.17 -3.74 -9.40
C ARG A 22 7.25 -2.71 -9.12
N ASN A 23 7.42 -2.37 -7.86
CA ASN A 23 8.47 -1.50 -7.35
C ASN A 23 8.89 -1.98 -5.94
N PRO A 24 9.93 -1.40 -5.32
CA PRO A 24 10.29 -1.70 -3.95
C PRO A 24 9.18 -1.29 -2.97
N GLY A 25 8.55 -2.28 -2.32
CA GLY A 25 7.57 -2.03 -1.27
C GLY A 25 6.17 -1.68 -1.76
N ASN A 26 5.83 -1.97 -3.02
CA ASN A 26 4.50 -1.68 -3.60
C ASN A 26 4.06 -0.22 -3.39
N VAL A 27 5.01 0.70 -3.39
CA VAL A 27 4.83 2.14 -3.13
C VAL A 27 4.07 2.77 -4.29
N ILE A 28 3.08 3.60 -4.00
CA ILE A 28 2.48 4.53 -4.96
C ILE A 28 2.70 5.93 -4.38
N PRO A 29 3.47 6.81 -5.05
CA PRO A 29 3.65 8.18 -4.58
C PRO A 29 2.31 8.89 -4.38
N ASN A 30 2.25 9.80 -3.41
CA ASN A 30 1.10 10.68 -3.28
C ASN A 30 1.04 11.64 -4.49
N SER A 31 -0.16 12.03 -4.92
CA SER A 31 -0.36 12.95 -6.04
C SER A 31 0.35 14.30 -5.89
N GLN A 32 0.68 14.75 -4.67
CA GLN A 32 1.50 15.95 -4.46
C GLN A 32 2.92 15.85 -5.05
N HIS A 33 3.42 14.64 -5.25
CA HIS A 33 4.72 14.37 -5.88
C HIS A 33 4.62 14.21 -7.40
N PHE A 34 3.41 14.29 -7.96
CA PHE A 34 3.20 14.25 -9.40
C PHE A 34 3.24 15.67 -9.96
N GLN A 35 4.29 15.95 -10.73
CA GLN A 35 4.49 17.19 -11.48
C GLN A 35 4.92 16.84 -12.91
N ASP A 36 4.66 17.72 -13.88
CA ASP A 36 4.86 17.43 -15.32
C ASP A 36 6.29 16.96 -15.63
N GLU A 37 7.30 17.55 -15.00
CA GLU A 37 8.71 17.20 -15.18
C GLU A 37 9.19 16.04 -14.28
N LEU A 38 8.38 15.66 -13.28
CA LEU A 38 8.71 14.68 -12.25
C LEU A 38 7.56 13.69 -12.11
N THR A 39 7.48 12.76 -13.06
CA THR A 39 6.56 11.61 -12.99
C THR A 39 7.32 10.31 -12.69
N THR A 40 6.60 9.37 -12.10
CA THR A 40 7.07 8.02 -11.79
C THR A 40 6.20 7.00 -12.53
N ASN A 41 6.60 5.73 -12.55
CA ASN A 41 5.91 4.72 -13.35
C ASN A 41 4.48 4.43 -12.83
N GLU A 42 4.25 4.60 -11.54
CA GLU A 42 3.00 4.26 -10.85
C GLU A 42 1.81 5.13 -11.31
N PRO A 43 1.87 6.49 -11.26
CA PRO A 43 0.80 7.32 -11.82
C PRO A 43 0.57 7.10 -13.30
N THR A 44 1.63 6.90 -14.11
CA THR A 44 1.51 6.61 -15.53
C THR A 44 0.79 5.28 -15.77
N ALA A 45 1.09 4.25 -14.97
CA ALA A 45 0.39 2.97 -15.07
C ALA A 45 -1.06 3.05 -14.58
N LEU A 46 -1.36 3.88 -13.57
CA LEU A 46 -2.74 4.15 -13.14
C LEU A 46 -3.53 4.83 -14.26
N GLU A 47 -2.96 5.82 -14.95
CA GLU A 47 -3.61 6.47 -16.10
C GLU A 47 -3.81 5.48 -17.25
N LEU A 48 -2.75 4.77 -17.65
CA LEU A 48 -2.83 3.78 -18.74
C LEU A 48 -3.85 2.68 -18.43
N GLY A 49 -3.84 2.14 -17.22
CA GLY A 49 -4.78 1.10 -16.81
C GLY A 49 -6.20 1.62 -16.69
N CYS A 50 -6.41 2.65 -15.88
CA CYS A 50 -7.75 3.06 -15.47
C CYS A 50 -8.43 4.00 -16.46
N ILE A 51 -7.67 4.87 -17.14
CA ILE A 51 -8.22 5.87 -18.05
C ILE A 51 -8.19 5.38 -19.49
N VAL A 52 -7.02 4.92 -19.96
CA VAL A 52 -6.85 4.48 -21.36
C VAL A 52 -7.48 3.10 -21.58
N ASN A 53 -7.20 2.13 -20.71
CA ASN A 53 -7.67 0.74 -20.85
C ASN A 53 -8.96 0.43 -20.08
N ASN A 54 -9.54 1.42 -19.40
CA ASN A 54 -10.82 1.31 -18.70
C ASN A 54 -10.85 0.21 -17.60
N ILE A 55 -9.71 -0.14 -17.00
CA ILE A 55 -9.64 -1.07 -15.87
C ILE A 55 -10.46 -0.53 -14.70
N ARG A 56 -11.33 -1.37 -14.13
CA ARG A 56 -12.25 -1.00 -13.05
C ARG A 56 -11.74 -1.36 -11.65
N HIS A 57 -10.76 -2.25 -11.54
CA HIS A 57 -10.27 -2.75 -10.27
C HIS A 57 -8.77 -2.53 -10.16
N VAL A 58 -8.36 -1.83 -9.10
CA VAL A 58 -6.95 -1.62 -8.74
C VAL A 58 -6.70 -2.30 -7.41
N ILE A 59 -5.69 -3.16 -7.35
CA ILE A 59 -5.34 -3.89 -6.13
C ILE A 59 -3.93 -3.47 -5.72
N VAL A 60 -3.79 -2.97 -4.49
CA VAL A 60 -2.48 -2.82 -3.84
C VAL A 60 -2.16 -4.12 -3.12
N CYS A 61 -1.07 -4.78 -3.49
CA CYS A 61 -0.63 -6.03 -2.89
C CYS A 61 0.58 -5.79 -1.97
N GLY A 62 0.34 -5.77 -0.66
CA GLY A 62 1.40 -5.84 0.36
C GLY A 62 1.70 -7.29 0.77
N HIS A 63 2.70 -7.48 1.62
CA HIS A 63 3.06 -8.81 2.13
C HIS A 63 3.92 -8.78 3.40
N SER A 64 3.98 -9.90 4.12
CA SER A 64 4.92 -10.09 5.25
C SER A 64 6.37 -10.16 4.77
N ASP A 65 7.30 -9.81 5.67
CA ASP A 65 8.75 -9.74 5.43
C ASP A 65 9.14 -8.93 4.18
N CYS A 66 8.42 -7.84 3.93
CA CYS A 66 8.72 -6.96 2.82
C CYS A 66 10.03 -6.21 3.06
N LYS A 67 11.11 -6.60 2.37
CA LYS A 67 12.45 -6.02 2.61
C LYS A 67 12.49 -4.50 2.45
N ALA A 68 11.69 -3.93 1.57
CA ALA A 68 11.58 -2.48 1.43
C ALA A 68 10.88 -1.84 2.65
N VAL A 69 9.78 -2.43 3.14
CA VAL A 69 9.09 -1.95 4.34
C VAL A 69 9.93 -2.19 5.60
N ASN A 70 10.72 -3.26 5.66
CA ASN A 70 11.68 -3.48 6.75
C ASN A 70 12.79 -2.41 6.75
N GLU A 71 13.26 -1.97 5.58
CA GLU A 71 14.16 -0.81 5.50
C GLU A 71 13.45 0.48 5.92
N LEU A 72 12.17 0.66 5.56
CA LEU A 72 11.35 1.78 6.04
C LEU A 72 11.23 1.80 7.56
N TYR A 73 11.00 0.64 8.19
CA TYR A 73 10.93 0.49 9.63
C TYR A 73 12.22 0.96 10.32
N LYS A 74 13.39 0.65 9.75
CA LYS A 74 14.69 1.07 10.28
C LYS A 74 14.94 2.58 10.17
N LEU A 75 14.24 3.31 9.28
CA LEU A 75 14.38 4.77 9.16
C LEU A 75 13.88 5.55 10.39
N GLN A 76 13.28 4.86 11.37
CA GLN A 76 13.00 5.42 12.70
C GLN A 76 14.29 5.72 13.49
N ASP A 77 15.35 4.96 13.23
CA ASP A 77 16.66 5.23 13.82
C ASP A 77 17.25 6.50 13.20
N ARG A 78 17.76 7.40 14.05
CA ARG A 78 18.21 8.74 13.63
C ARG A 78 19.47 8.68 12.76
N GLU A 79 20.37 7.74 13.03
CA GLU A 79 21.61 7.59 12.27
C GLU A 79 21.31 6.95 10.91
N PHE A 80 20.51 5.88 10.92
CA PHE A 80 20.08 5.16 9.73
C PHE A 80 19.22 6.02 8.79
N GLY A 81 18.32 6.83 9.37
CA GLY A 81 17.45 7.77 8.66
C GLY A 81 18.06 9.14 8.38
N SER A 82 19.35 9.37 8.69
CA SER A 82 20.00 10.67 8.48
C SER A 82 20.02 11.09 7.00
N PRO A 83 19.95 12.40 6.68
CA PRO A 83 20.09 12.90 5.31
C PRO A 83 21.34 12.37 4.58
N GLU A 84 22.46 12.25 5.30
CA GLU A 84 23.75 11.79 4.79
C GLU A 84 23.67 10.32 4.37
N ASN A 85 23.10 9.48 5.24
CA ASN A 85 22.94 8.06 4.95
C ASN A 85 21.93 7.84 3.81
N ARG A 86 20.80 8.53 3.82
CA ARG A 86 19.75 8.38 2.80
C ARG A 86 20.23 8.66 1.38
N LYS A 87 21.13 9.63 1.20
CA LYS A 87 21.71 9.98 -0.11
C LYS A 87 22.61 8.89 -0.68
N LEU A 88 23.16 8.01 0.17
CA LEU A 88 24.04 6.92 -0.27
C LEU A 88 23.27 5.69 -0.76
N PHE A 89 22.01 5.52 -0.34
CA PHE A 89 21.24 4.31 -0.61
C PHE A 89 19.92 4.65 -1.34
N PRO A 90 19.79 4.34 -2.65
CA PRO A 90 18.63 4.72 -3.45
C PRO A 90 17.28 4.24 -2.88
N VAL A 91 17.22 3.03 -2.31
CA VAL A 91 16.00 2.51 -1.68
C VAL A 91 15.59 3.36 -0.46
N ARG A 92 16.55 3.79 0.36
CA ARG A 92 16.28 4.65 1.52
C ARG A 92 15.80 6.03 1.08
N SER A 93 16.46 6.62 0.09
CA SER A 93 15.99 7.88 -0.50
C SER A 93 14.57 7.75 -1.05
N TYR A 94 14.29 6.70 -1.82
CA TYR A 94 12.97 6.42 -2.41
C TYR A 94 11.88 6.27 -1.34
N LEU A 95 12.13 5.45 -0.32
CA LEU A 95 11.19 5.24 0.79
C LEU A 95 11.00 6.50 1.62
N CYS A 96 12.05 7.30 1.82
CA CYS A 96 11.90 8.58 2.49
C CYS A 96 11.01 9.54 1.71
N THR A 97 11.19 9.62 0.39
CA THR A 97 10.37 10.52 -0.42
C THR A 97 8.91 10.09 -0.48
N HIS A 98 8.63 8.78 -0.56
CA HIS A 98 7.28 8.32 -0.93
C HIS A 98 6.55 7.50 0.14
N ALA A 99 7.24 6.98 1.16
CA ALA A 99 6.67 6.06 2.14
C ALA A 99 6.70 6.56 3.60
N LEU A 100 7.33 7.71 3.90
CA LEU A 100 7.34 8.30 5.25
C LEU A 100 5.96 8.41 5.92
N PRO A 101 4.86 8.80 5.22
CA PRO A 101 3.54 8.84 5.84
C PRO A 101 3.08 7.50 6.42
N SER A 102 3.55 6.37 5.88
CA SER A 102 3.27 5.04 6.46
C SER A 102 3.98 4.85 7.79
N LEU A 103 5.23 5.31 7.89
CA LEU A 103 6.02 5.24 9.11
C LEU A 103 5.47 6.19 10.19
N GLU A 104 5.06 7.40 9.81
CA GLU A 104 4.40 8.35 10.73
C GLU A 104 3.10 7.76 11.31
N LYS A 105 2.27 7.13 10.48
CA LYS A 105 1.07 6.41 10.95
C LYS A 105 1.43 5.25 11.88
N PHE A 106 2.48 4.51 11.58
CA PHE A 106 2.95 3.45 12.47
C PHE A 106 3.43 4.01 13.81
N GLN A 107 4.18 5.11 13.83
CA GLN A 107 4.58 5.78 15.08
C GLN A 107 3.37 6.27 15.88
N GLN A 108 2.34 6.82 15.22
CA GLN A 108 1.06 7.15 15.87
C GLN A 108 0.40 5.91 16.47
N PHE A 109 0.44 4.77 15.79
CA PHE A 109 -0.07 3.50 16.29
C PHE A 109 0.71 3.02 17.52
N GLN A 110 2.05 3.14 17.51
CA GLN A 110 2.92 2.83 18.65
C GLN A 110 2.59 3.66 19.89
N LEU A 111 2.29 4.96 19.73
CA LEU A 111 1.88 5.84 20.85
C LEU A 111 0.59 5.38 21.54
N THR A 112 -0.19 4.53 20.87
CA THR A 112 -1.44 3.96 21.40
C THR A 112 -1.27 2.52 21.88
N ASP A 113 -0.03 2.07 22.05
CA ASP A 113 0.32 0.69 22.38
C ASP A 113 -0.31 -0.33 21.42
N TYR A 114 -0.37 0.06 20.13
CA TYR A 114 -0.94 -0.75 19.06
C TYR A 114 -2.43 -1.12 19.25
N GLN A 115 -3.18 -0.36 20.07
CA GLN A 115 -4.58 -0.67 20.37
C GLN A 115 -5.59 0.15 19.56
N LYS A 116 -5.28 1.42 19.26
CA LYS A 116 -6.25 2.30 18.60
C LYS A 116 -6.21 2.09 17.08
N PRO A 117 -7.37 2.11 16.42
CA PRO A 117 -7.40 2.03 14.98
C PRO A 117 -6.81 3.28 14.34
N LEU A 118 -6.28 3.12 13.14
CA LEU A 118 -5.74 4.20 12.33
C LEU A 118 -6.79 4.74 11.37
N LEU A 119 -6.76 6.06 11.17
CA LEU A 119 -7.58 6.74 10.17
C LEU A 119 -6.78 6.93 8.88
N PHE A 120 -7.41 6.62 7.76
CA PHE A 120 -6.91 6.89 6.42
C PHE A 120 -7.88 7.84 5.72
N GLN A 121 -7.34 8.91 5.13
CA GLN A 121 -8.09 10.01 4.54
C GLN A 121 -7.43 10.46 3.24
N ALA A 122 -8.18 10.39 2.14
CA ALA A 122 -7.81 11.04 0.89
C ALA A 122 -8.46 12.44 0.82
N GLU A 123 -7.97 13.30 -0.07
CA GLU A 123 -8.50 14.65 -0.30
C GLU A 123 -9.96 14.65 -0.78
N THR A 124 -10.45 13.51 -1.28
CA THR A 124 -11.87 13.33 -1.64
C THR A 124 -12.70 12.94 -0.40
N PRO A 125 -13.78 13.67 -0.06
CA PRO A 125 -14.59 13.44 1.16
C PRO A 125 -15.17 12.02 1.29
N MET A 126 -15.28 11.29 0.17
CA MET A 126 -15.92 9.98 0.08
C MET A 126 -14.99 8.80 0.45
N LYS A 127 -13.74 9.03 0.85
CA LYS A 127 -12.78 7.92 1.09
C LYS A 127 -12.04 8.00 2.42
N HIS A 128 -12.75 8.34 3.49
CA HIS A 128 -12.27 8.08 4.84
C HIS A 128 -12.53 6.62 5.20
N PHE A 129 -11.53 5.94 5.76
CA PHE A 129 -11.74 4.63 6.36
C PHE A 129 -10.88 4.44 7.60
N VAL A 130 -11.40 3.63 8.50
CA VAL A 130 -10.75 3.27 9.76
C VAL A 130 -10.21 1.85 9.60
N ALA A 131 -9.01 1.59 10.10
CA ALA A 131 -8.40 0.27 10.06
C ALA A 131 -7.88 -0.14 11.44
N HIS A 132 -8.29 -1.32 11.88
CA HIS A 132 -7.67 -2.06 12.97
C HIS A 132 -6.56 -2.92 12.36
N ILE A 133 -5.32 -2.63 12.74
CA ILE A 133 -4.13 -3.30 12.23
C ILE A 133 -3.81 -4.48 13.15
N ASP A 134 -3.84 -5.69 12.61
CA ASP A 134 -3.55 -6.94 13.32
C ASP A 134 -4.06 -6.98 14.79
N PRO A 135 -5.39 -6.90 15.00
CA PRO A 135 -5.97 -6.83 16.34
C PRO A 135 -5.73 -8.08 17.18
N ASP A 136 -5.45 -9.22 16.53
CA ASP A 136 -5.14 -10.49 17.18
C ASP A 136 -3.63 -10.60 17.56
N ASN A 137 -2.84 -9.58 17.23
CA ASN A 137 -1.40 -9.50 17.46
C ASN A 137 -0.59 -10.70 16.96
N LYS A 138 -0.86 -11.14 15.73
CA LYS A 138 -0.24 -12.32 15.10
C LYS A 138 1.11 -12.02 14.45
N PHE A 139 1.31 -10.77 14.01
CA PHE A 139 2.43 -10.38 13.15
C PHE A 139 3.48 -9.52 13.85
N ALA A 140 4.71 -9.58 13.35
CA ALA A 140 5.81 -8.73 13.80
C ALA A 140 5.53 -7.24 13.51
N PHE A 141 6.29 -6.34 14.13
CA PHE A 141 6.09 -4.90 13.98
C PHE A 141 6.28 -4.42 12.54
N GLU A 142 7.25 -4.98 11.82
CA GLU A 142 7.50 -4.70 10.41
C GLU A 142 6.33 -5.12 9.53
N ASP A 143 5.67 -6.23 9.87
CA ASP A 143 4.52 -6.75 9.14
C ASP A 143 3.25 -5.94 9.43
N LYS A 144 3.07 -5.46 10.66
CA LYS A 144 2.04 -4.45 10.98
C LYS A 144 2.27 -3.16 10.20
N LEU A 145 3.52 -2.69 10.10
CA LEU A 145 3.89 -1.56 9.24
C LEU A 145 3.59 -1.87 7.77
N SER A 146 3.82 -3.10 7.29
CA SER A 146 3.48 -3.52 5.93
C SER A 146 1.97 -3.45 5.64
N GLN A 147 1.12 -3.86 6.60
CA GLN A 147 -0.33 -3.68 6.49
C GLN A 147 -0.72 -2.19 6.41
N ILE A 148 -0.16 -1.35 7.29
CA ILE A 148 -0.37 0.11 7.26
C ILE A 148 0.08 0.71 5.93
N HIS A 149 1.26 0.30 5.47
CA HIS A 149 1.86 0.78 4.23
C HIS A 149 0.96 0.48 3.03
N THR A 150 0.41 -0.74 2.96
CA THR A 150 -0.54 -1.17 1.93
C THR A 150 -1.77 -0.25 1.89
N LEU A 151 -2.36 0.04 3.05
CA LEU A 151 -3.52 0.93 3.16
C LEU A 151 -3.18 2.40 2.86
N GLN A 152 -1.96 2.85 3.20
CA GLN A 152 -1.47 4.17 2.82
C GLN A 152 -1.38 4.31 1.29
N GLN A 153 -1.02 3.24 0.57
CA GLN A 153 -0.96 3.32 -0.89
C GLN A 153 -2.36 3.36 -1.52
N VAL A 154 -3.34 2.67 -0.93
CA VAL A 154 -4.76 2.83 -1.31
C VAL A 154 -5.20 4.29 -1.16
N GLN A 155 -4.79 4.96 -0.07
CA GLN A 155 -5.04 6.38 0.13
C GLN A 155 -4.35 7.25 -0.92
N ASN A 156 -3.10 6.95 -1.28
CA ASN A 156 -2.33 7.70 -2.29
C ASN A 156 -2.96 7.57 -3.68
N ILE A 157 -3.42 6.38 -4.09
CA ILE A 157 -4.14 6.21 -5.36
C ILE A 157 -5.39 7.10 -5.40
N ALA A 158 -6.10 7.21 -4.28
CA ALA A 158 -7.31 8.02 -4.18
C ALA A 158 -7.07 9.55 -4.18
N SER A 159 -5.82 10.01 -4.10
CA SER A 159 -5.48 11.44 -4.16
C SER A 159 -5.25 11.96 -5.58
N TYR A 160 -5.18 11.08 -6.60
CA TYR A 160 -4.97 11.49 -7.98
C TYR A 160 -6.24 12.07 -8.62
N GLY A 161 -6.16 13.34 -9.03
CA GLY A 161 -7.27 14.09 -9.62
C GLY A 161 -7.84 13.45 -10.90
N PHE A 162 -7.00 12.83 -11.74
CA PHE A 162 -7.46 12.16 -12.97
C PHE A 162 -8.32 10.92 -12.71
N LEU A 163 -8.25 10.33 -11.51
CA LEU A 163 -9.12 9.23 -11.10
C LEU A 163 -10.41 9.71 -10.42
N LYS A 164 -10.44 10.94 -9.90
CA LYS A 164 -11.50 11.46 -9.01
C LYS A 164 -12.91 11.16 -9.53
N LYS A 165 -13.23 11.57 -10.77
CA LYS A 165 -14.55 11.38 -11.36
C LYS A 165 -14.98 9.91 -11.36
N ARG A 166 -14.08 8.99 -11.74
CA ARG A 166 -14.36 7.55 -11.83
C ARG A 166 -14.45 6.89 -10.44
N LEU A 167 -13.74 7.42 -9.46
CA LEU A 167 -13.82 6.99 -8.07
C LEU A 167 -15.13 7.44 -7.40
N GLU A 168 -15.66 8.62 -7.78
CA GLU A 168 -16.92 9.17 -7.26
C GLU A 168 -18.16 8.53 -7.92
N THR A 169 -18.02 7.97 -9.12
CA THR A 169 -19.11 7.30 -9.87
C THR A 169 -19.04 5.77 -9.83
N ASP A 170 -18.27 5.19 -8.92
CA ASP A 170 -18.09 3.73 -8.76
C ASP A 170 -17.65 3.00 -10.05
N GLN A 171 -16.93 3.71 -10.93
CA GLN A 171 -16.32 3.14 -12.13
C GLN A 171 -14.94 2.54 -11.87
N ILE A 172 -14.30 2.93 -10.75
CA ILE A 172 -13.05 2.34 -10.26
C ILE A 172 -13.19 1.99 -8.78
N HIS A 173 -12.81 0.77 -8.44
CA HIS A 173 -12.70 0.27 -7.07
C HIS A 173 -11.22 0.02 -6.75
N ILE A 174 -10.79 0.50 -5.58
CA ILE A 174 -9.42 0.29 -5.09
C ILE A 174 -9.50 -0.67 -3.90
N HIS A 175 -8.72 -1.73 -3.98
CA HIS A 175 -8.66 -2.82 -3.02
C HIS A 175 -7.26 -2.93 -2.42
N ALA A 176 -7.17 -3.47 -1.21
CA ALA A 176 -5.91 -3.86 -0.59
C ALA A 176 -5.92 -5.36 -0.33
N MET A 177 -4.88 -6.04 -0.80
CA MET A 177 -4.56 -7.40 -0.44
C MET A 177 -3.22 -7.42 0.30
N TRP A 178 -3.09 -8.32 1.26
CA TRP A 178 -1.87 -8.50 2.03
C TRP A 178 -1.56 -9.99 2.15
N PHE A 179 -0.37 -10.40 1.72
CA PHE A 179 0.02 -11.80 1.64
C PHE A 179 0.97 -12.18 2.76
N ASP A 180 0.62 -13.20 3.54
CA ASP A 180 1.55 -13.79 4.47
C ASP A 180 2.41 -14.84 3.76
N ILE A 181 3.67 -14.49 3.47
CA ILE A 181 4.59 -15.39 2.75
C ILE A 181 4.96 -16.65 3.54
N TYR A 182 4.77 -16.65 4.87
CA TYR A 182 5.15 -17.78 5.72
C TYR A 182 4.08 -18.86 5.73
N THR A 183 2.81 -18.46 5.80
CA THR A 183 1.66 -19.36 5.84
C THR A 183 1.05 -19.61 4.46
N GLY A 184 1.28 -18.69 3.51
CA GLY A 184 0.61 -18.68 2.21
C GLY A 184 -0.80 -18.09 2.27
N GLU A 185 -1.24 -17.58 3.43
CA GLU A 185 -2.55 -16.96 3.58
C GLU A 185 -2.62 -15.61 2.87
N ILE A 186 -3.77 -15.38 2.23
CA ILE A 186 -4.05 -14.11 1.57
C ILE A 186 -5.11 -13.38 2.38
N TYR A 187 -4.85 -12.13 2.69
CA TYR A 187 -5.79 -11.27 3.38
C TYR A 187 -6.31 -10.20 2.42
N TYR A 188 -7.59 -9.85 2.52
CA TYR A 188 -8.14 -8.65 1.90
C TYR A 188 -8.58 -7.66 2.98
N PHE A 189 -8.48 -6.36 2.70
CA PHE A 189 -8.99 -5.35 3.62
C PHE A 189 -10.52 -5.22 3.48
N SER A 190 -11.26 -5.70 4.48
CA SER A 190 -12.72 -5.53 4.53
C SER A 190 -13.09 -4.18 5.12
N ARG A 191 -13.80 -3.35 4.34
CA ARG A 191 -14.32 -2.06 4.82
C ARG A 191 -15.38 -2.22 5.89
N GLN A 192 -16.17 -3.30 5.84
CA GLN A 192 -17.19 -3.60 6.84
C GLN A 192 -16.55 -4.03 8.16
N ALA A 193 -15.59 -4.96 8.11
CA ALA A 193 -14.87 -5.42 9.31
C ALA A 193 -13.79 -4.44 9.78
N LYS A 194 -13.44 -3.44 8.95
CA LYS A 194 -12.39 -2.43 9.20
C LYS A 194 -11.02 -3.05 9.50
N ARG A 195 -10.72 -4.20 8.91
CA ARG A 195 -9.46 -4.94 9.12
C ARG A 195 -9.14 -5.84 7.92
N PHE A 196 -7.90 -6.31 7.88
CA PHE A 196 -7.53 -7.42 7.01
C PHE A 196 -8.20 -8.71 7.52
N VAL A 197 -8.88 -9.41 6.61
CA VAL A 197 -9.50 -10.71 6.87
C VAL A 197 -8.97 -11.72 5.86
N VAL A 198 -8.83 -12.97 6.29
CA VAL A 198 -8.35 -14.06 5.43
C VAL A 198 -9.37 -14.28 4.30
N ILE A 199 -8.85 -14.49 3.10
CA ILE A 199 -9.59 -15.00 1.95
C ILE A 199 -9.71 -16.51 2.11
N ASP A 200 -10.90 -16.97 2.46
CA ASP A 200 -11.26 -18.39 2.54
C ASP A 200 -12.69 -18.59 2.02
N GLU A 201 -13.14 -19.85 1.96
CA GLU A 201 -14.49 -20.22 1.49
C GLU A 201 -15.63 -19.59 2.31
N ASN A 202 -15.35 -19.08 3.51
CA ASN A 202 -16.35 -18.49 4.41
C ASN A 202 -16.45 -16.96 4.26
N ASN A 203 -15.43 -16.32 3.67
CA ASN A 203 -15.31 -14.88 3.56
C ASN A 203 -15.24 -14.38 2.10
N PHE A 204 -15.59 -15.26 1.14
CA PHE A 204 -15.72 -14.98 -0.30
C PHE A 204 -17.18 -14.96 -0.76
#